data_AF-A0A285NT95-F1
#
_entry.id   AF-A0A285NT95-F1
#
_cell.length_a   1.000
_cell.length_b   1.000
_cell.length_c   1.000
_cell.angle_alpha   90.00
_cell.angle_beta   90.00
_cell.angle_gamma   90.00
#
_symmetry.space_group_name_H-M   'P 1'
#
loop_
_entity.id
_entity.type
_entity.pdbx_description
1 polymer ?
#
loop_
_entity_poly.entity_id
_entity_poly.type
_entity_poly.pdbx_seq_one_letter_code
_entity_poly.pdbx_strand_id
1 'polypeptide(L)'
;MDDTPADDILEATYHALCKHGYADLTLQQIAAESERSKSSIHYHYDSKDELFVAFLDFLYERRASQLASVDGDTPRERLASLLDALLSFEETAADGEFQTAMLEVAAQAPYDDAIRRRIAEFDQYLFETVREIIEDGVETGEFDTDLEPAVAADLLTTTVRGAHTRRVAVDHPTDRLHETMDQFVEDHLVAAGAVEEVRG
;
A
#
# COMPACT_ATOMS: atom_id res chain seq x y z
N MET A 1 -1.52 -21.30 -4.83
CA MET A 1 -1.13 -21.44 -3.41
C MET A 1 -1.95 -22.60 -2.86
N ASP A 2 -1.36 -23.46 -2.03
CA ASP A 2 -2.16 -24.39 -1.24
C ASP A 2 -2.96 -23.54 -0.25
N ASP A 3 -4.28 -23.49 -0.36
CA ASP A 3 -5.15 -22.79 0.60
C ASP A 3 -4.99 -23.46 1.96
N THR A 4 -4.17 -22.84 2.81
CA THR A 4 -4.04 -23.33 4.18
C THR A 4 -5.26 -22.87 4.99
N PRO A 5 -5.68 -23.62 6.02
CA PRO A 5 -6.72 -23.15 6.94
C PRO A 5 -6.41 -21.79 7.59
N ALA A 6 -5.15 -21.37 7.62
CA ALA A 6 -4.75 -20.05 8.08
C ALA A 6 -5.10 -18.98 7.03
N ASP A 7 -4.78 -19.19 5.76
CA ASP A 7 -5.09 -18.26 4.67
C ASP A 7 -6.60 -18.01 4.57
N ASP A 8 -7.43 -19.06 4.68
CA ASP A 8 -8.91 -18.93 4.73
C ASP A 8 -9.37 -17.97 5.84
N ILE A 9 -8.72 -18.01 7.00
CA ILE A 9 -9.07 -17.16 8.16
C ILE A 9 -8.63 -15.72 7.90
N LEU A 10 -7.47 -15.52 7.26
CA LEU A 10 -6.96 -14.19 6.95
C LEU A 10 -7.76 -13.51 5.83
N GLU A 11 -8.21 -14.27 4.82
CA GLU A 11 -9.14 -13.79 3.80
C GLU A 11 -10.51 -13.45 4.39
N ALA A 12 -11.05 -14.29 5.27
CA ALA A 12 -12.28 -13.97 5.98
C ALA A 12 -12.13 -12.74 6.89
N THR A 13 -10.94 -12.55 7.47
CA THR A 13 -10.61 -11.35 8.25
C THR A 13 -10.62 -10.10 7.36
N TYR A 14 -10.08 -10.18 6.14
CA TYR A 14 -10.18 -9.11 5.14
C TYR A 14 -11.63 -8.73 4.86
N HIS A 15 -12.47 -9.71 4.52
CA HIS A 15 -13.87 -9.46 4.18
C HIS A 15 -14.67 -8.88 5.35
N ALA A 16 -14.50 -9.46 6.55
CA ALA A 16 -15.17 -8.98 7.74
C ALA A 16 -14.70 -7.55 8.10
N LEU A 17 -13.42 -7.24 7.91
CA LEU A 17 -12.86 -5.91 8.14
C LEU A 17 -13.43 -4.87 7.19
N CYS A 18 -13.49 -5.14 5.87
CA CYS A 18 -14.09 -4.21 4.90
C CYS A 18 -15.56 -3.93 5.22
N LYS A 19 -16.31 -4.96 5.64
CA LYS A 19 -17.76 -4.86 5.90
C LYS A 19 -18.11 -4.19 7.22
N HIS A 20 -17.28 -4.36 8.25
CA HIS A 20 -17.61 -3.96 9.62
C HIS A 20 -16.70 -2.86 10.17
N GLY A 21 -15.60 -2.53 9.50
CA GLY A 21 -14.55 -1.68 10.05
C GLY A 21 -13.77 -2.38 11.17
N TYR A 22 -12.69 -1.74 11.60
CA TYR A 22 -11.81 -2.25 12.65
C TYR A 22 -12.47 -2.21 14.03
N ALA A 23 -13.18 -1.11 14.33
CA ALA A 23 -13.73 -0.85 15.65
C ALA A 23 -14.75 -1.91 16.09
N ASP A 24 -15.62 -2.33 15.17
CA ASP A 24 -16.67 -3.31 15.43
C ASP A 24 -16.27 -4.75 15.06
N LEU A 25 -15.01 -5.01 14.68
CA LEU A 25 -14.60 -6.35 14.24
C LEU A 25 -14.56 -7.35 15.40
N THR A 26 -15.18 -8.51 15.21
CA THR A 26 -15.18 -9.61 16.17
C THR A 26 -14.83 -10.94 15.50
N LEU A 27 -14.27 -11.87 16.28
CA LEU A 27 -14.01 -13.24 15.82
C LEU A 27 -15.29 -13.96 15.34
N GLN A 28 -16.47 -13.54 15.79
CA GLN A 28 -17.73 -14.10 15.34
C GLN A 28 -18.11 -13.62 13.93
N GLN A 29 -17.84 -12.36 13.59
CA GLN A 29 -18.01 -11.87 12.22
C GLN A 29 -17.00 -12.52 11.28
N ILE A 30 -15.74 -12.68 11.71
CA ILE A 30 -14.71 -13.37 10.92
C ILE A 30 -15.11 -14.83 10.65
N ALA A 31 -15.59 -15.54 11.68
CA ALA A 31 -16.12 -16.89 11.51
C ALA A 31 -17.32 -16.96 10.55
N ALA A 32 -18.13 -15.89 10.46
CA ALA A 32 -19.26 -15.83 9.55
C ALA A 32 -18.84 -15.60 8.08
N GLU A 33 -17.63 -15.08 7.84
CA GLU A 33 -17.05 -14.87 6.52
C GLU A 33 -16.09 -16.01 6.11
N SER A 34 -15.98 -17.08 6.91
CA SER A 34 -15.16 -18.27 6.58
C SER A 34 -15.98 -19.56 6.67
N GLU A 35 -15.47 -20.64 6.09
CA GLU A 35 -15.96 -22.00 6.37
C GLU A 35 -15.54 -22.51 7.77
N ARG A 36 -14.80 -21.70 8.53
CA ARG A 36 -14.19 -22.09 9.81
C ARG A 36 -15.05 -21.65 10.99
N SER A 37 -15.22 -22.56 11.95
CA SER A 37 -15.89 -22.21 13.21
C SER A 37 -15.03 -21.26 14.06
N LYS A 38 -15.67 -20.46 14.92
CA LYS A 38 -14.97 -19.62 15.92
C LYS A 38 -13.96 -20.43 16.76
N SER A 39 -14.29 -21.67 17.11
CA SER A 39 -13.37 -22.55 17.85
C SER A 39 -12.14 -22.94 17.02
N SER A 40 -12.28 -23.07 15.70
CA SER A 40 -11.16 -23.30 14.77
C SER A 40 -10.26 -22.07 14.69
N ILE A 41 -10.82 -20.87 14.65
CA ILE A 41 -10.05 -19.62 14.65
C ILE A 41 -9.24 -19.50 15.95
N HIS A 42 -9.86 -19.79 17.10
CA HIS A 42 -9.16 -19.83 18.39
C HIS A 42 -8.07 -20.90 18.49
N TYR A 43 -8.14 -21.96 17.68
CA TYR A 43 -7.08 -22.96 17.62
C TYR A 43 -5.84 -22.45 16.87
N HIS A 44 -6.04 -21.55 15.89
CA HIS A 44 -4.95 -20.94 15.12
C HIS A 44 -4.40 -19.67 15.75
N TYR A 45 -5.23 -18.91 16.47
CA TYR A 45 -4.88 -17.62 17.06
C TYR A 45 -5.46 -17.51 18.47
N ASP A 46 -4.60 -17.32 19.46
CA ASP A 46 -4.98 -17.27 20.88
C ASP A 46 -5.76 -15.99 21.21
N SER A 47 -5.59 -14.93 20.41
CA SER A 47 -6.25 -13.63 20.61
C SER A 47 -6.63 -12.94 19.29
N LYS A 48 -7.56 -11.97 19.39
CA LYS A 48 -7.88 -11.06 18.27
C LYS A 48 -6.63 -10.31 17.81
N ASP A 49 -5.77 -9.90 18.74
CA ASP A 49 -4.57 -9.12 18.45
C ASP A 49 -3.56 -9.96 17.66
N GLU A 50 -3.36 -11.22 18.04
CA GLU A 50 -2.50 -12.15 17.30
C GLU A 50 -3.02 -12.41 15.88
N LEU A 51 -4.33 -12.65 15.74
CA LEU A 51 -4.96 -12.77 14.43
C LEU A 51 -4.74 -11.51 13.59
N PHE A 52 -4.90 -10.33 14.19
CA PHE A 52 -4.71 -9.07 13.48
C PHE A 52 -3.27 -8.84 13.04
N VAL A 53 -2.30 -9.22 13.87
CA VAL A 53 -0.88 -9.15 13.50
C VAL A 53 -0.60 -10.06 12.30
N ALA A 54 -1.07 -11.31 12.34
CA ALA A 54 -0.92 -12.24 11.22
C ALA A 54 -1.66 -11.75 9.96
N PHE A 55 -2.80 -11.10 10.14
CA PHE A 55 -3.55 -10.48 9.05
C PHE A 55 -2.81 -9.31 8.40
N LEU A 56 -2.19 -8.43 9.20
CA LEU A 56 -1.36 -7.36 8.67
C LEU A 56 -0.18 -7.92 7.87
N ASP A 57 0.44 -9.00 8.36
CA ASP A 57 1.53 -9.68 7.63
C ASP A 57 1.07 -10.21 6.30
N PHE A 58 -0.07 -10.91 6.28
CA PHE A 58 -0.68 -11.41 5.05
C PHE A 58 -0.98 -10.29 4.05
N LEU A 59 -1.54 -9.17 4.53
CA LEU A 59 -1.76 -8.01 3.66
C LEU A 59 -0.46 -7.45 3.11
N TYR A 60 0.58 -7.36 3.93
CA TYR A 60 1.87 -6.83 3.51
C TYR A 60 2.58 -7.75 2.55
N GLU A 61 2.60 -9.06 2.78
CA GLU A 61 3.19 -10.02 1.86
C GLU A 61 2.49 -9.97 0.50
N ARG A 62 1.15 -9.88 0.50
CA ARG A 62 0.37 -9.69 -0.73
C ARG A 62 0.73 -8.39 -1.43
N ARG A 63 0.86 -7.29 -0.68
CA ARG A 63 1.23 -5.97 -1.23
C ARG A 63 2.68 -5.95 -1.74
N ALA A 64 3.64 -6.38 -0.95
CA ALA A 64 5.04 -6.48 -1.34
C ALA A 64 5.20 -7.35 -2.61
N SER A 65 4.46 -8.47 -2.71
CA SER A 65 4.46 -9.29 -3.93
C SER A 65 3.91 -8.52 -5.14
N GLN A 66 2.85 -7.72 -4.97
CA GLN A 66 2.30 -6.87 -6.03
C GLN A 66 3.30 -5.77 -6.45
N LEU A 67 3.93 -5.11 -5.48
CA LEU A 67 4.90 -4.04 -5.75
C LEU A 67 6.19 -4.60 -6.37
N ALA A 68 6.61 -5.80 -6.00
CA ALA A 68 7.73 -6.50 -6.63
C ALA A 68 7.43 -6.97 -8.06
N SER A 69 6.15 -7.10 -8.43
CA SER A 69 5.71 -7.43 -9.79
C SER A 69 5.45 -6.20 -10.67
N VAL A 70 5.83 -5.00 -10.22
CA VAL A 70 5.66 -3.78 -11.00
C VAL A 70 6.47 -3.88 -12.30
N ASP A 71 5.77 -3.83 -13.42
CA ASP A 71 6.33 -3.94 -14.76
C ASP A 71 7.00 -2.63 -15.21
N GLY A 72 8.09 -2.76 -15.97
CA GLY A 72 8.78 -1.64 -16.61
C GLY A 72 10.19 -2.04 -17.04
N ASP A 73 10.52 -1.74 -18.30
CA ASP A 73 11.84 -1.99 -18.86
C ASP A 73 12.84 -0.94 -18.35
N THR A 74 12.34 0.23 -17.95
CA THR A 74 13.14 1.33 -17.41
C THR A 74 12.77 1.75 -15.98
N PRO A 75 13.68 2.39 -15.21
CA PRO A 75 13.36 2.97 -13.90
C PRO A 75 12.19 3.97 -13.96
N ARG A 76 12.09 4.75 -15.04
CA ARG A 76 10.96 5.67 -15.26
C ARG A 76 9.63 4.91 -15.39
N GLU A 77 9.60 3.88 -16.21
CA GLU A 77 8.39 3.04 -16.38
C GLU A 77 8.02 2.33 -15.08
N ARG A 78 9.01 1.78 -14.36
CA ARG A 78 8.79 1.14 -13.06
C ARG A 78 8.22 2.12 -12.04
N LEU A 79 8.75 3.35 -11.96
CA LEU A 79 8.21 4.36 -11.06
C LEU A 79 6.77 4.70 -11.43
N ALA A 80 6.48 4.95 -12.70
CA ALA A 80 5.13 5.25 -13.16
C ALA A 80 4.14 4.11 -12.84
N SER A 81 4.51 2.86 -13.16
CA SER A 81 3.69 1.67 -12.86
C SER A 81 3.50 1.46 -11.35
N LEU A 82 4.54 1.72 -10.54
CA LEU A 82 4.45 1.66 -9.08
C LEU A 82 3.47 2.70 -8.54
N LEU A 83 3.61 3.95 -9.00
CA LEU A 83 2.73 5.04 -8.60
C LEU A 83 1.28 4.76 -9.01
N ASP A 84 1.05 4.27 -10.22
CA ASP A 84 -0.28 3.85 -10.67
C ASP A 84 -0.85 2.76 -9.75
N ALA A 85 -0.08 1.70 -9.45
CA ALA A 85 -0.52 0.65 -8.54
C ALA A 85 -0.84 1.16 -7.11
N LEU A 86 -0.15 2.20 -6.63
CA LEU A 86 -0.39 2.82 -5.32
C LEU A 86 -1.60 3.75 -5.30
N LEU A 87 -2.06 4.20 -6.46
CA LEU A 87 -3.17 5.14 -6.61
C LEU A 87 -4.45 4.47 -7.14
N SER A 88 -4.34 3.35 -7.85
CA SER A 88 -5.45 2.58 -8.45
C SER A 88 -6.34 1.83 -7.44
N PHE A 89 -6.32 2.19 -6.15
CA PHE A 89 -7.15 1.60 -5.09
C PHE A 89 -8.60 2.11 -5.07
N GLU A 90 -9.16 2.40 -6.24
CA GLU A 90 -10.42 3.12 -6.36
C GLU A 90 -11.34 2.56 -7.43
N GLU A 91 -10.96 1.43 -8.02
CA GLU A 91 -11.73 0.82 -9.09
C GLU A 91 -13.03 0.19 -8.56
N THR A 92 -13.09 -0.17 -7.27
CA THR A 92 -14.23 -0.86 -6.68
C THR A 92 -14.66 -0.30 -5.31
N ALA A 93 -15.93 -0.56 -4.97
CA ALA A 93 -16.45 -0.25 -3.62
C ALA A 93 -15.67 -0.96 -2.50
N ALA A 94 -15.19 -2.18 -2.78
CA ALA A 94 -14.40 -2.95 -1.83
C ALA A 94 -13.05 -2.29 -1.53
N ASP A 95 -12.47 -1.56 -2.49
CA ASP A 95 -11.21 -0.85 -2.28
C ASP A 95 -11.41 0.35 -1.33
N GLY A 96 -12.51 1.09 -1.48
CA GLY A 96 -12.87 2.20 -0.57
C GLY A 96 -13.17 1.74 0.86
N GLU A 97 -13.87 0.61 1.01
CA GLU A 97 -14.11 -0.04 2.31
C GLU A 97 -12.78 -0.45 2.96
N PHE A 98 -11.88 -1.05 2.19
CA PHE A 98 -10.56 -1.44 2.66
C PHE A 98 -9.70 -0.24 3.07
N GLN A 99 -9.68 0.85 2.29
CA GLN A 99 -8.98 2.09 2.64
C GLN A 99 -9.49 2.67 3.97
N THR A 100 -10.81 2.67 4.16
CA THR A 100 -11.43 3.14 5.39
C THR A 100 -10.97 2.30 6.58
N ALA A 101 -11.02 0.98 6.44
CA ALA A 101 -10.54 0.08 7.48
C ALA A 101 -9.04 0.26 7.80
N MET A 102 -8.20 0.45 6.78
CA MET A 102 -6.76 0.68 6.99
C MET A 102 -6.49 2.01 7.69
N LEU A 103 -7.29 3.05 7.44
CA LEU A 103 -7.21 4.30 8.20
C LEU A 103 -7.56 4.10 9.68
N GLU A 104 -8.61 3.31 9.97
CA GLU A 104 -8.99 2.98 11.34
C GLU A 104 -7.92 2.17 12.08
N VAL A 105 -7.30 1.20 11.39
CA VAL A 105 -6.16 0.42 11.90
C VAL A 105 -4.98 1.34 12.18
N ALA A 106 -4.64 2.24 11.25
CA ALA A 106 -3.54 3.19 11.42
C ALA A 106 -3.76 4.12 12.62
N ALA A 107 -5.00 4.49 12.91
CA ALA A 107 -5.36 5.28 14.09
C ALA A 107 -5.09 4.56 15.42
N GLN A 108 -4.89 3.24 15.42
CA GLN A 108 -4.52 2.47 16.61
C GLN A 108 -3.01 2.43 16.88
N ALA A 109 -2.17 2.71 15.89
CA ALA A 109 -0.71 2.65 16.04
C ALA A 109 -0.13 3.45 17.22
N PRO A 110 -0.68 4.62 17.62
CA PRO A 110 -0.22 5.32 18.81
C PRO A 110 -0.47 4.56 20.14
N TYR A 111 -1.39 3.59 20.14
CA TYR A 111 -1.85 2.87 21.33
C TYR A 111 -1.46 1.38 21.32
N ASP A 112 -1.07 0.84 20.18
CA ASP A 112 -0.69 -0.56 19.99
C ASP A 112 0.68 -0.67 19.29
N ASP A 113 1.69 -1.14 20.05
CA ASP A 113 3.06 -1.29 19.58
C ASP A 113 3.21 -2.36 18.49
N ALA A 114 2.36 -3.39 18.47
CA ALA A 114 2.41 -4.43 17.46
C ALA A 114 1.89 -3.88 16.13
N ILE A 115 0.74 -3.21 16.15
CA ILE A 115 0.20 -2.51 14.95
C ILE A 115 1.20 -1.46 14.46
N ARG A 116 1.76 -0.63 15.36
CA ARG A 116 2.74 0.39 14.98
C ARG A 116 3.95 -0.20 14.27
N ARG A 117 4.50 -1.30 14.79
CA ARG A 117 5.66 -1.96 14.19
C ARG A 117 5.36 -2.43 12.78
N ARG A 118 4.22 -3.11 12.59
CA ARG A 118 3.78 -3.61 11.29
C ARG A 118 3.59 -2.49 10.28
N ILE A 119 2.90 -1.42 10.66
CA ILE A 119 2.73 -0.25 9.78
C ILE A 119 4.08 0.38 9.42
N ALA A 120 4.99 0.50 10.38
CA ALA A 120 6.31 1.06 10.14
C ALA A 120 7.18 0.19 9.22
N GLU A 121 7.09 -1.14 9.33
CA GLU A 121 7.79 -2.09 8.44
C GLU A 121 7.30 -1.93 7.00
N PHE A 122 5.99 -1.80 6.78
CA PHE A 122 5.44 -1.57 5.45
C PHE A 122 5.78 -0.19 4.88
N ASP A 123 5.67 0.85 5.71
CA ASP A 123 6.05 2.23 5.35
C ASP A 123 7.51 2.31 4.91
N GLN A 124 8.41 1.65 5.66
CA GLN A 124 9.82 1.54 5.31
C GLN A 124 10.03 0.75 4.01
N TYR A 125 9.37 -0.40 3.84
CA TYR A 125 9.49 -1.19 2.61
C TYR A 125 9.09 -0.39 1.37
N LEU A 126 7.98 0.35 1.44
CA LEU A 126 7.51 1.18 0.34
C LEU A 126 8.49 2.33 0.05
N PHE A 127 8.97 2.99 1.10
CA PHE A 127 9.99 4.04 0.97
C PHE A 127 11.25 3.54 0.27
N GLU A 128 11.80 2.39 0.72
CA GLU A 128 13.00 1.82 0.12
C GLU A 128 12.77 1.42 -1.34
N THR A 129 11.61 0.84 -1.66
CA THR A 129 11.26 0.47 -3.04
C THR A 129 11.25 1.68 -3.97
N VAL A 130 10.62 2.80 -3.54
CA VAL A 130 10.60 4.04 -4.34
C VAL A 130 11.99 4.64 -4.44
N ARG A 131 12.76 4.68 -3.35
CA ARG A 131 14.12 5.20 -3.31
C ARG A 131 15.03 4.46 -4.28
N GLU A 132 15.00 3.12 -4.26
CA GLU A 132 15.82 2.27 -5.13
C GLU A 132 15.52 2.52 -6.61
N ILE A 133 14.24 2.66 -6.98
CA ILE A 133 13.86 2.98 -8.37
C ILE A 133 14.40 4.35 -8.80
N ILE A 134 14.36 5.35 -7.91
CA ILE A 134 14.89 6.68 -8.22
C ILE A 134 16.41 6.66 -8.33
N GLU A 135 17.09 5.93 -7.44
CA GLU A 135 18.55 5.74 -7.51
C GLU A 135 18.98 5.06 -8.81
N ASP A 136 18.31 3.97 -9.17
CA ASP A 136 18.55 3.27 -10.44
C ASP A 136 18.39 4.22 -11.63
N GLY A 137 17.33 5.05 -11.64
CA GLY A 137 17.11 6.01 -12.72
C GLY A 137 18.15 7.12 -12.79
N VAL A 138 18.70 7.56 -11.66
CA VAL A 138 19.84 8.50 -11.64
C VAL A 138 21.10 7.83 -12.18
N GLU A 139 21.37 6.56 -11.79
CA GLU A 139 22.52 5.81 -12.26
C GLU A 139 22.46 5.50 -13.77
N THR A 140 21.27 5.23 -14.31
CA THR A 140 21.07 4.99 -15.74
C THR A 140 20.92 6.27 -16.56
N GLY A 141 20.82 7.44 -15.91
CA GLY A 141 20.65 8.75 -16.55
C GLY A 141 19.23 9.02 -17.06
N GLU A 142 18.24 8.23 -16.64
CA GLU A 142 16.83 8.49 -16.93
C GLU A 142 16.22 9.55 -16.03
N PHE A 143 16.77 9.70 -14.82
CA PHE A 143 16.46 10.78 -13.92
C PHE A 143 17.66 11.73 -13.79
N ASP A 144 17.37 13.03 -13.78
CA ASP A 144 18.30 14.11 -13.49
C ASP A 144 17.61 15.01 -12.48
N THR A 145 17.92 14.76 -11.21
CA THR A 145 17.28 15.41 -10.07
C THR A 145 18.29 16.19 -9.24
N ASP A 146 17.89 17.40 -8.84
CA ASP A 146 18.61 18.19 -7.82
C ASP A 146 18.32 17.70 -6.39
N LEU A 147 17.38 16.76 -6.22
CA LEU A 147 17.00 16.20 -4.93
C LEU A 147 17.82 14.95 -4.60
N GLU A 148 18.11 14.73 -3.32
CA GLU A 148 18.59 13.42 -2.89
C GLU A 148 17.46 12.38 -3.13
N PRO A 149 17.75 11.18 -3.68
CA PRO A 149 16.72 10.16 -3.96
C PRO A 149 15.83 9.82 -2.76
N ALA A 150 16.41 9.80 -1.55
CA ALA A 150 15.66 9.62 -0.31
C ALA A 150 14.64 10.74 -0.05
N VAL A 151 14.95 11.99 -0.38
CA VAL A 151 14.02 13.13 -0.23
C VAL A 151 12.88 13.02 -1.25
N ALA A 152 13.19 12.67 -2.50
CA ALA A 152 12.15 12.46 -3.51
C ALA A 152 11.23 11.29 -3.15
N ALA A 153 11.79 10.18 -2.67
CA ALA A 153 11.02 9.03 -2.19
C ALA A 153 10.10 9.41 -1.03
N ASP A 154 10.60 10.13 -0.02
CA ASP A 154 9.81 10.59 1.13
C ASP A 154 8.65 11.50 0.72
N LEU A 155 8.88 12.42 -0.23
CA LEU A 155 7.84 13.29 -0.77
C LEU A 155 6.76 12.52 -1.52
N LEU A 156 7.14 11.55 -2.35
CA LEU A 156 6.21 10.71 -3.11
C LEU A 156 5.37 9.83 -2.18
N THR A 157 5.98 9.11 -1.25
CA THR A 157 5.26 8.23 -0.30
C THR A 157 4.36 9.03 0.63
N THR A 158 4.83 10.18 1.12
CA THR A 158 4.02 11.11 1.93
C THR A 158 2.81 11.61 1.15
N THR A 159 2.98 11.94 -0.14
CA THR A 159 1.90 12.41 -1.01
C THR A 159 0.84 11.33 -1.21
N VAL A 160 1.24 10.10 -1.52
CA VAL A 160 0.33 8.95 -1.64
C VAL A 160 -0.48 8.74 -0.36
N ARG A 161 0.20 8.69 0.79
CA ARG A 161 -0.45 8.50 2.10
C ARG A 161 -1.40 9.64 2.46
N GLY A 162 -0.98 10.87 2.20
CA GLY A 162 -1.81 12.06 2.41
C GLY A 162 -3.06 12.05 1.54
N ALA A 163 -2.94 11.59 0.30
CA ALA A 163 -4.07 11.48 -0.61
C ALA A 163 -5.07 10.41 -0.17
N HIS A 164 -4.61 9.21 0.20
CA HIS A 164 -5.45 8.17 0.80
C HIS A 164 -6.22 8.68 2.03
N THR A 165 -5.52 9.37 2.92
CA THR A 165 -6.14 9.95 4.12
C THR A 165 -7.22 10.97 3.76
N ARG A 166 -6.94 11.88 2.81
CA ARG A 166 -7.90 12.92 2.39
C ARG A 166 -9.08 12.34 1.62
N ARG A 167 -8.87 11.30 0.83
CA ARG A 167 -9.94 10.56 0.16
C ARG A 167 -10.91 10.01 1.20
N VAL A 168 -10.43 9.22 2.15
CA VAL A 168 -11.28 8.60 3.17
C VAL A 168 -11.93 9.66 4.09
N ALA A 169 -11.17 10.64 4.55
CA ALA A 169 -11.63 11.57 5.58
C ALA A 169 -12.57 12.67 5.06
N VAL A 170 -12.40 13.12 3.82
CA VAL A 170 -13.13 14.28 3.28
C VAL A 170 -13.63 14.08 1.85
N ASP A 171 -13.66 12.84 1.35
CA ASP A 171 -14.07 12.49 -0.02
C ASP A 171 -13.30 13.31 -1.07
N HIS A 172 -12.00 13.50 -0.84
CA HIS A 172 -11.18 14.26 -1.78
C HIS A 172 -11.01 13.50 -3.10
N PRO A 173 -11.29 14.12 -4.26
CA PRO A 173 -11.01 13.50 -5.55
C PRO A 173 -9.53 13.21 -5.71
N THR A 174 -9.19 12.08 -6.33
CA THR A 174 -7.80 11.66 -6.60
C THR A 174 -7.46 11.70 -8.09
N ASP A 175 -8.38 12.10 -8.97
CA ASP A 175 -8.06 12.35 -10.38
C ASP A 175 -6.88 13.33 -10.52
N ARG A 176 -6.85 14.32 -9.62
CA ARG A 176 -5.78 15.33 -9.50
C ARG A 176 -4.45 14.78 -9.00
N LEU A 177 -4.47 13.63 -8.33
CA LEU A 177 -3.30 13.07 -7.65
C LEU A 177 -2.33 12.46 -8.65
N HIS A 178 -2.83 11.64 -9.59
CA HIS A 178 -2.02 11.12 -10.69
C HIS A 178 -1.35 12.27 -11.45
N GLU A 179 -2.13 13.28 -11.87
CA GLU A 179 -1.59 14.47 -12.54
C GLU A 179 -0.53 15.21 -11.71
N THR A 180 -0.73 15.33 -10.40
CA THR A 180 0.21 16.04 -9.52
C THR A 180 1.50 15.24 -9.31
N MET A 181 1.41 13.92 -9.19
CA MET A 181 2.57 13.05 -9.01
C MET A 181 3.37 12.94 -10.31
N ASP A 182 2.70 12.80 -11.45
CA ASP A 182 3.34 12.84 -12.77
C ASP A 182 4.07 14.17 -12.96
N GLN A 183 3.42 15.31 -12.67
CA GLN A 183 4.06 16.62 -12.73
C GLN A 183 5.27 16.73 -11.80
N PHE A 184 5.18 16.21 -10.57
CA PHE A 184 6.32 16.19 -9.65
C PHE A 184 7.49 15.38 -10.21
N VAL A 185 7.22 14.20 -10.79
CA VAL A 185 8.24 13.37 -11.43
C VAL A 185 8.86 14.11 -12.62
N GLU A 186 8.06 14.71 -13.50
CA GLU A 186 8.59 15.47 -14.64
C GLU A 186 9.40 16.70 -14.21
N ASP A 187 8.90 17.49 -13.26
CA ASP A 187 9.52 18.78 -12.88
C ASP A 187 10.76 18.60 -12.00
N HIS A 188 10.88 17.49 -11.27
CA HIS A 188 11.93 17.29 -10.27
C HIS A 188 12.79 16.05 -10.47
N LEU A 189 12.37 15.08 -11.28
CA LEU A 189 13.15 13.86 -11.52
C LEU A 189 13.59 13.72 -12.98
N VAL A 190 12.86 14.25 -13.95
CA VAL A 190 13.18 14.04 -15.37
C VAL A 190 14.13 15.12 -15.89
N ALA A 191 15.18 14.69 -16.59
CA ALA A 191 16.09 15.59 -17.29
C ALA A 191 15.36 16.39 -18.38
N ALA A 192 15.60 17.70 -18.45
CA ALA A 192 15.03 18.58 -19.49
C ALA A 192 15.40 18.17 -20.94
N GLY A 193 16.31 17.21 -21.14
CA GLY A 193 16.82 16.76 -22.44
C GLY A 193 16.27 15.42 -22.98
N ALA A 194 15.50 14.64 -22.22
CA ALA A 194 15.08 13.29 -22.64
C ALA A 194 13.96 13.27 -23.71
N VAL A 195 13.37 14.42 -24.04
CA VAL A 195 12.21 14.52 -24.94
C VAL A 195 12.61 14.70 -26.43
N GLU A 196 13.88 14.92 -26.75
CA GLU A 196 14.29 15.30 -28.13
C GLU A 196 14.79 14.15 -29.04
N GLU A 197 15.04 12.91 -28.57
CA GLU A 197 15.69 11.89 -29.41
C GLU A 197 14.76 10.97 -30.24
N VAL A 198 13.44 11.10 -30.20
CA VAL A 198 12.51 10.25 -31.01
C VAL A 198 12.03 10.94 -32.30
N ARG A 199 12.63 12.06 -32.70
CA ARG A 199 12.37 12.70 -34.02
C ARG A 199 13.67 12.97 -34.78
N GLY A 200 14.37 11.89 -35.15
CA GLY A 200 15.46 11.89 -36.14
C GLY A 200 15.17 10.93 -37.28
#